data_AF-A0A845Z259-F1
#
_entry.id   AF-A0A845Z259-F1
#
_cell.length_a   1.000
_cell.length_b   1.000
_cell.length_c   1.000
_cell.angle_alpha   90.00
_cell.angle_beta   90.00
_cell.angle_gamma   90.00
#
_symmetry.space_group_name_H-M   'P 1'
#
loop_
_entity.id
_entity.type
_entity.pdbx_description
1 polymer ?
#
loop_
_entity_poly.entity_id
_entity_poly.type
_entity_poly.pdbx_seq_one_letter_code
_entity_poly.pdbx_strand_id
1 'polypeptide(L)'
;MIFRNRVINKGQLKKLISWSFNNYGTARTAHMADKLKDLGFRYATKAGVSISVDDLRIPASKRQLLDAAEEEIRDTTDRYTKGKITEVERFQKVIDTWNVTSENLKDEVVRNFKASDPLNSVYMMAFSGARGNISQVRQLVGMRGLMADPQGEIIDLPIKTNFREGLTVTEYIISSYGARKGLVDTALRTADSGYLTRRLVDVSQDVIVREADCGTKRGVTVTSMKDGERVLIPVQDRLLGRVAGEDVKHPETGEIISSGG
;
A
#
# COMPACT_ATOMS: atom_id res chain seq x y z
N MET A 1 25.61 -7.04 -22.80
CA MET A 1 24.30 -7.56 -22.31
C MET A 1 24.26 -7.39 -20.81
N ILE A 2 23.25 -6.69 -20.26
CA ILE A 2 23.11 -6.50 -18.81
C ILE A 2 22.27 -7.66 -18.26
N PHE A 3 22.89 -8.54 -17.47
CA PHE A 3 22.20 -9.62 -16.78
C PHE A 3 21.74 -9.14 -15.39
N ARG A 4 20.50 -9.43 -15.00
CA ARG A 4 19.96 -9.09 -13.67
C ARG A 4 19.52 -10.36 -12.95
N ASN A 5 20.30 -10.78 -11.96
CA ASN A 5 19.96 -11.93 -11.12
C ASN A 5 19.12 -11.52 -9.91
N ARG A 6 17.82 -11.26 -10.11
CA ARG A 6 16.87 -10.95 -9.03
C ARG A 6 15.48 -11.45 -9.37
N VAL A 7 14.70 -11.79 -8.33
CA VAL A 7 13.27 -12.08 -8.48
C VAL A 7 12.54 -10.81 -8.95
N ILE A 8 11.81 -10.92 -10.05
CA ILE A 8 11.08 -9.81 -10.65
C ILE A 8 9.65 -9.79 -10.10
N ASN A 9 9.36 -8.85 -9.20
CA ASN A 9 7.99 -8.54 -8.78
C ASN A 9 7.38 -7.45 -9.69
N LYS A 10 6.09 -7.12 -9.48
CA LYS A 10 5.39 -6.09 -10.25
C LYS A 10 6.11 -4.73 -10.26
N GLY A 11 6.75 -4.35 -9.15
CA GLY A 11 7.53 -3.12 -9.06
C GLY A 11 8.81 -3.15 -9.87
N GLN A 12 9.56 -4.25 -9.82
CA GLN A 12 10.77 -4.45 -10.65
C GLN A 12 10.43 -4.53 -12.13
N LEU A 13 9.28 -5.11 -12.50
CA LEU A 13 8.82 -5.16 -13.88
C LEU A 13 8.54 -3.75 -14.42
N LYS A 14 7.90 -2.88 -13.63
CA LYS A 14 7.73 -1.45 -14.00
C LYS A 14 9.09 -0.78 -14.22
N LYS A 15 10.05 -0.98 -13.32
CA LYS A 15 11.41 -0.43 -13.46
C LYS A 15 12.13 -0.94 -14.71
N LEU A 16 11.92 -2.21 -15.08
CA LEU A 16 12.47 -2.78 -16.31
C LEU A 16 11.87 -2.13 -17.56
N ILE A 17 10.55 -1.93 -17.59
CA ILE A 17 9.87 -1.24 -18.69
C ILE A 17 10.34 0.22 -18.80
N SER A 18 10.39 0.96 -17.69
CA SER A 18 10.90 2.34 -17.66
C SER A 18 12.36 2.42 -18.11
N TRP A 19 13.21 1.46 -17.69
CA TRP A 19 14.59 1.40 -18.14
C TRP A 19 14.69 1.17 -19.65
N SER A 20 13.91 0.24 -20.21
CA SER A 20 13.87 0.03 -21.66
C SER A 20 13.39 1.28 -22.40
N PHE A 21 12.37 1.95 -21.88
CA PHE A 21 11.82 3.17 -22.48
C PHE A 21 12.88 4.27 -22.57
N ASN A 22 13.59 4.53 -21.47
CA ASN A 22 14.60 5.58 -21.40
C ASN A 22 15.86 5.28 -22.25
N ASN A 23 16.22 4.00 -22.44
CA ASN A 23 17.46 3.63 -23.15
C ASN A 23 17.25 3.30 -24.64
N TYR A 24 16.06 2.82 -25.00
CA TYR A 24 15.81 2.25 -26.33
C TYR A 24 14.55 2.81 -27.02
N GLY A 25 13.83 3.72 -26.36
CA GLY A 25 12.63 4.37 -26.90
C GLY A 25 11.39 3.47 -26.95
N THR A 26 10.31 4.02 -27.50
CA THR A 26 8.97 3.43 -27.47
C THR A 26 8.86 2.11 -28.23
N ALA A 27 9.32 2.05 -29.48
CA ALA A 27 9.10 0.89 -30.34
C ALA A 27 9.76 -0.39 -29.81
N ARG A 28 11.02 -0.29 -29.36
CA ARG A 28 11.74 -1.43 -28.77
C ARG A 28 11.14 -1.86 -27.44
N THR A 29 10.66 -0.91 -26.64
CA THR A 29 10.02 -1.18 -25.36
C THR A 29 8.68 -1.89 -25.53
N ALA A 30 7.88 -1.51 -26.52
CA ALA A 30 6.64 -2.21 -26.85
C ALA A 30 6.91 -3.66 -27.26
N HIS A 31 7.89 -3.90 -28.15
CA HIS A 31 8.29 -5.25 -28.55
C HIS A 31 8.79 -6.09 -27.37
N MET A 32 9.58 -5.49 -26.48
CA MET A 32 10.03 -6.15 -25.25
C MET A 32 8.83 -6.51 -24.34
N ALA A 33 7.88 -5.59 -24.16
CA ALA A 33 6.70 -5.81 -23.34
C ALA A 33 5.83 -6.97 -23.87
N ASP A 34 5.65 -7.07 -25.19
CA ASP A 34 4.95 -8.20 -25.80
C ASP A 34 5.67 -9.53 -25.56
N LYS A 35 6.99 -9.58 -25.74
CA LYS A 35 7.76 -10.79 -25.43
C LYS A 35 7.69 -11.17 -23.95
N LEU A 36 7.70 -10.18 -23.05
CA LEU A 36 7.56 -10.41 -21.61
C LEU A 36 6.18 -10.94 -21.25
N LYS A 37 5.12 -10.44 -21.90
CA LYS A 37 3.76 -10.94 -21.76
C LYS A 37 3.68 -12.41 -22.16
N ASP A 38 4.17 -12.76 -23.35
CA ASP A 38 4.11 -14.15 -23.86
C ASP A 38 4.94 -15.10 -22.97
N LEU A 39 6.13 -14.67 -22.56
CA LEU A 39 6.98 -15.39 -21.62
C LEU A 39 6.27 -15.62 -20.28
N GLY A 40 5.66 -14.56 -19.75
CA GLY A 40 4.93 -14.57 -18.49
C GLY A 40 3.76 -15.55 -18.51
N PHE A 41 2.90 -15.48 -19.52
CA PHE A 41 1.76 -16.41 -19.65
C PHE A 41 2.22 -17.86 -19.84
N ARG A 42 3.27 -18.09 -20.65
CA ARG A 42 3.81 -19.45 -20.86
C ARG A 42 4.30 -20.07 -19.56
N TYR A 43 5.07 -19.33 -18.76
CA TYR A 43 5.60 -19.85 -17.50
C TYR A 43 4.56 -19.87 -16.38
N ALA A 44 3.61 -18.93 -16.36
CA ALA A 44 2.48 -18.98 -15.42
C ALA A 44 1.63 -20.22 -15.62
N THR A 45 1.35 -20.58 -16.89
CA THR A 45 0.62 -21.81 -17.24
C THR A 45 1.39 -23.06 -16.81
N LYS A 46 2.70 -23.09 -17.06
CA LYS A 46 3.56 -24.21 -16.63
C LYS A 46 3.72 -24.34 -15.12
N ALA A 47 3.71 -23.21 -14.40
CA ALA A 47 3.85 -23.19 -12.96
C ALA A 47 2.64 -23.81 -12.24
N GLY A 48 1.46 -23.80 -12.88
CA GLY A 48 0.27 -24.48 -12.35
C GLY A 48 -0.16 -23.96 -10.98
N VAL A 49 0.07 -22.68 -10.68
CA VAL A 49 -0.23 -22.09 -9.38
C VAL A 49 -1.73 -22.11 -9.15
N SER A 50 -2.16 -22.81 -8.10
CA SER A 50 -3.55 -22.90 -7.65
C SER A 50 -3.65 -22.41 -6.20
N ILE A 51 -4.87 -22.18 -5.73
CA ILE A 51 -5.15 -21.87 -4.34
C ILE A 51 -6.06 -22.94 -3.75
N SER A 52 -5.63 -23.51 -2.63
CA SER A 52 -6.36 -24.49 -1.85
C SER A 52 -6.57 -23.98 -0.43
N VAL A 53 -7.45 -24.64 0.32
CA VAL A 53 -7.59 -24.36 1.75
C VAL A 53 -6.25 -24.60 2.43
N ASP A 54 -5.55 -25.70 2.13
CA ASP A 54 -4.26 -26.10 2.74
C ASP A 54 -3.11 -25.09 2.55
N ASP A 55 -3.18 -24.25 1.52
CA ASP A 55 -2.22 -23.15 1.34
C ASP A 55 -2.35 -22.07 2.42
N LEU A 56 -3.51 -21.98 3.08
CA LEU A 56 -3.80 -21.04 4.16
C LEU A 56 -3.22 -21.54 5.48
N ARG A 57 -1.89 -21.55 5.62
CA ARG A 57 -1.22 -21.99 6.85
C ARG A 57 -1.28 -20.94 7.95
N ILE A 58 -1.97 -21.28 9.05
CA ILE A 58 -2.07 -20.44 10.25
C ILE A 58 -0.74 -20.52 11.02
N PRO A 59 -0.14 -19.40 11.44
CA PRO A 59 1.08 -19.42 12.24
C PRO A 59 0.79 -19.97 13.64
N ALA A 60 1.66 -20.88 14.13
CA ALA A 60 1.51 -21.48 15.46
C ALA A 60 1.58 -20.45 16.60
N SER A 61 2.30 -19.34 16.40
CA SER A 61 2.42 -18.22 17.33
C SER A 61 1.12 -17.43 17.51
N LYS A 62 0.11 -17.62 16.64
CA LYS A 62 -1.17 -16.88 16.69
C LYS A 62 -1.81 -16.96 18.08
N ARG A 63 -1.97 -18.15 18.63
CA ARG A 63 -2.68 -18.35 19.89
C ARG A 63 -1.96 -17.66 21.05
N GLN A 64 -0.64 -17.79 21.09
CA GLN A 64 0.18 -17.12 22.11
C GLN A 64 0.07 -15.59 22.03
N LEU A 65 0.04 -15.02 20.82
CA LEU A 65 -0.13 -13.57 20.64
C LEU A 65 -1.52 -13.09 21.08
N LEU A 66 -2.57 -13.86 20.78
CA LEU A 66 -3.93 -13.53 21.21
C LEU A 66 -4.07 -13.63 22.74
N ASP A 67 -3.55 -14.70 23.35
CA ASP A 67 -3.61 -14.91 24.80
C ASP A 67 -2.85 -13.79 25.54
N ALA A 68 -1.69 -13.36 25.02
CA ALA A 68 -0.92 -12.24 25.57
C ALA A 68 -1.69 -10.90 25.49
N ALA A 69 -2.35 -10.64 24.35
CA ALA A 69 -3.16 -9.44 24.16
C ALA A 69 -4.38 -9.43 25.10
N GLU A 70 -5.03 -10.58 25.29
CA GLU A 70 -6.16 -10.72 26.21
C GLU A 70 -5.75 -10.49 27.66
N GLU A 71 -4.56 -10.95 28.07
CA GLU A 71 -4.05 -10.71 29.42
C GLU A 71 -3.73 -9.22 29.65
N GLU A 72 -3.14 -8.54 28.67
CA GLU A 72 -2.89 -7.08 28.74
C GLU A 72 -4.19 -6.28 28.84
N ILE A 73 -5.24 -6.70 28.11
CA ILE A 73 -6.56 -6.08 28.19
C ILE A 73 -7.22 -6.35 29.54
N ARG A 74 -7.03 -7.54 30.12
CA ARG A 74 -7.55 -7.90 31.44
C ARG A 74 -6.93 -7.04 32.53
N ASP A 75 -5.60 -6.85 32.51
CA ASP A 75 -4.92 -5.92 33.42
C ASP A 75 -5.38 -4.47 33.24
N THR A 76 -5.57 -4.05 31.99
CA THR A 76 -6.13 -2.71 31.70
C THR A 76 -7.54 -2.55 32.26
N THR A 77 -8.37 -3.60 32.17
CA THR A 77 -9.73 -3.59 32.73
C THR A 77 -9.73 -3.58 34.26
N ASP A 78 -8.83 -4.33 34.91
CA ASP A 78 -8.66 -4.30 36.36
C ASP A 78 -8.19 -2.92 36.85
N ARG A 79 -7.28 -2.26 36.12
CA ARG A 79 -6.88 -0.87 36.40
C ARG A 79 -8.05 0.11 36.31
N TYR A 80 -8.96 -0.10 35.35
CA TYR A 80 -10.19 0.68 35.24
C TYR A 80 -11.14 0.43 36.40
N THR A 81 -11.37 -0.84 36.78
CA THR A 81 -12.21 -1.19 37.94
C THR A 81 -11.67 -0.63 39.25
N LYS A 82 -10.34 -0.52 39.38
CA LYS A 82 -9.65 0.12 40.52
C LYS A 82 -9.65 1.66 40.46
N GLY A 83 -10.27 2.27 39.45
CA GLY A 83 -10.36 3.73 39.28
C GLY A 83 -9.03 4.42 38.94
N LYS A 84 -8.03 3.68 38.44
CA LYS A 84 -6.70 4.23 38.10
C LYS A 84 -6.65 4.89 36.72
N ILE A 85 -7.56 4.52 35.83
CA ILE A 85 -7.65 5.04 34.46
C ILE A 85 -9.09 5.39 34.14
N THR A 86 -9.26 6.31 33.19
CA THR A 86 -10.57 6.69 32.65
C THR A 86 -11.06 5.69 31.59
N GLU A 87 -12.35 5.77 31.24
CA GLU A 87 -12.95 4.92 30.21
C GLU A 87 -12.35 5.19 28.81
N VAL A 88 -12.05 6.46 28.50
CA VAL A 88 -11.37 6.87 27.26
C VAL A 88 -9.97 6.26 27.18
N GLU A 89 -9.18 6.31 28.26
CA GLU A 89 -7.85 5.72 28.31
C GLU A 89 -7.89 4.20 28.20
N ARG A 90 -8.86 3.55 28.85
CA ARG A 90 -9.11 2.11 28.71
C ARG A 90 -9.38 1.74 27.26
N PHE A 91 -10.29 2.46 26.60
CA PHE A 91 -10.70 2.19 25.23
C PHE A 91 -9.55 2.38 24.23
N GLN A 92 -8.80 3.49 24.35
CA GLN A 92 -7.61 3.74 23.53
C GLN A 92 -6.57 2.62 23.70
N LYS A 93 -6.31 2.22 24.96
CA LYS A 93 -5.35 1.16 25.26
C LYS A 93 -5.77 -0.20 24.68
N VAL A 94 -7.07 -0.52 24.70
CA VAL A 94 -7.61 -1.75 24.07
C VAL A 94 -7.38 -1.72 22.56
N ILE A 95 -7.70 -0.61 21.90
CA ILE A 95 -7.49 -0.44 20.45
C ILE A 95 -6.02 -0.59 20.09
N ASP A 96 -5.13 0.07 20.84
CA ASP A 96 -3.70 0.03 20.58
C ASP A 96 -3.14 -1.39 20.75
N THR A 97 -3.56 -2.11 21.79
CA THR A 97 -3.16 -3.50 22.04
C THR A 97 -3.55 -4.40 20.87
N TRP A 98 -4.78 -4.27 20.36
CA TRP A 98 -5.23 -5.05 19.21
C TRP A 98 -4.54 -4.67 17.90
N ASN A 99 -4.27 -3.37 17.68
CA ASN A 99 -3.55 -2.91 16.50
C ASN A 99 -2.10 -3.44 16.49
N VAL A 100 -1.41 -3.36 17.62
CA VAL A 100 -0.05 -3.91 17.78
C VAL A 100 -0.05 -5.41 17.56
N THR A 101 -0.99 -6.14 18.17
CA THR A 101 -1.13 -7.60 17.99
C THR A 101 -1.39 -7.96 16.52
N SER A 102 -2.23 -7.18 15.83
CA SER A 102 -2.58 -7.38 14.43
C SER A 102 -1.39 -7.15 13.49
N GLU A 103 -0.52 -6.18 13.77
CA GLU A 103 0.72 -5.97 13.01
C GLU A 103 1.80 -7.01 13.35
N ASN A 104 1.95 -7.40 14.62
CA ASN A 104 2.86 -8.49 15.00
C ASN A 104 2.47 -9.81 14.32
N LEU A 105 1.16 -10.12 14.27
CA LEU A 105 0.65 -11.30 13.60
C LEU A 105 0.90 -11.25 12.10
N LYS A 106 0.85 -10.06 11.48
CA LYS A 106 1.17 -9.87 10.06
C LYS A 106 2.62 -10.26 9.76
N ASP A 107 3.55 -9.82 10.60
CA ASP A 107 4.97 -10.14 10.44
C ASP A 107 5.25 -11.62 10.69
N GLU A 108 4.59 -12.22 11.68
CA GLU A 108 4.66 -13.65 11.95
C GLU A 108 4.11 -14.50 10.80
N VAL A 109 3.01 -14.09 10.17
CA VAL A 109 2.50 -14.74 8.95
C VAL A 109 3.56 -14.75 7.84
N VAL A 110 4.23 -13.62 7.60
CA VAL A 110 5.28 -13.52 6.58
C VAL A 110 6.49 -14.40 6.93
N ARG A 111 6.91 -14.42 8.20
CA ARG A 111 8.00 -15.28 8.67
C ARG A 111 7.64 -16.76 8.53
N ASN A 112 6.42 -17.14 8.89
CA ASN A 112 5.92 -18.52 8.79
C ASN A 112 5.95 -19.01 7.34
N PHE A 113 5.47 -18.21 6.38
CA PHE A 113 5.56 -18.59 4.96
C PHE A 113 7.00 -18.74 4.48
N LYS A 114 7.89 -17.81 4.84
CA LYS A 114 9.31 -17.89 4.45
C LYS A 114 10.04 -19.09 5.04
N ALA A 115 9.71 -19.48 6.27
CA ALA A 115 10.37 -20.59 6.95
C ALA A 115 9.79 -21.96 6.54
N SER A 116 8.47 -22.06 6.36
CA SER A 116 7.80 -23.33 6.11
C SER A 116 7.67 -23.69 4.64
N ASP A 117 7.31 -22.72 3.79
CA ASP A 117 7.08 -22.95 2.36
C ASP A 117 7.18 -21.64 1.55
N PRO A 118 8.39 -21.30 1.07
CA PRO A 118 8.61 -20.13 0.23
C PRO A 118 7.87 -20.17 -1.12
N LEU A 119 7.43 -21.35 -1.56
CA LEU A 119 6.72 -21.56 -2.83
C LEU A 119 5.20 -21.67 -2.64
N ASN A 120 4.72 -21.39 -1.44
CA ASN A 120 3.29 -21.32 -1.17
C ASN A 120 2.60 -20.34 -2.14
N SER A 121 1.49 -20.79 -2.74
CA SER A 121 0.78 -20.06 -3.79
C SER A 121 0.27 -18.69 -3.33
N VAL A 122 -0.29 -18.62 -2.13
CA VAL A 122 -0.82 -17.39 -1.52
C VAL A 122 0.31 -16.41 -1.25
N TYR A 123 1.44 -16.90 -0.72
CA TYR A 123 2.63 -16.09 -0.51
C TYR A 123 3.19 -15.56 -1.84
N MET A 124 3.34 -16.39 -2.86
CA MET A 124 3.80 -16.00 -4.20
C MET A 124 2.90 -14.92 -4.82
N MET A 125 1.57 -15.07 -4.77
CA MET A 125 0.62 -14.12 -5.34
C MET A 125 0.70 -12.74 -4.66
N ALA A 126 0.75 -12.71 -3.33
CA ALA A 126 0.80 -11.47 -2.56
C ALA A 126 2.16 -10.77 -2.68
N PHE A 127 3.27 -11.51 -2.57
CA PHE A 127 4.63 -10.93 -2.55
C PHE A 127 5.12 -10.53 -3.95
N SER A 128 4.69 -11.23 -5.00
CA SER A 128 4.92 -10.80 -6.39
C SER A 128 4.15 -9.52 -6.74
N GLY A 129 3.11 -9.19 -5.97
CA GLY A 129 2.19 -8.10 -6.25
C GLY A 129 1.25 -8.39 -7.42
N ALA A 130 1.10 -9.66 -7.81
CA ALA A 130 0.19 -10.09 -8.87
C ALA A 130 -1.27 -9.92 -8.42
N ARG A 131 -1.61 -10.44 -7.24
CA ARG A 131 -2.94 -10.31 -6.64
C ARG A 131 -2.84 -10.56 -5.13
N GLY A 132 -3.56 -9.77 -4.34
CA GLY A 132 -3.50 -9.85 -2.89
C GLY A 132 -2.50 -8.88 -2.29
N ASN A 133 -2.84 -8.36 -1.11
CA ASN A 133 -1.91 -7.64 -0.24
C ASN A 133 -1.62 -8.51 1.00
N ILE A 134 -0.47 -8.33 1.65
CA ILE A 134 -0.13 -8.94 2.94
C ILE A 134 -1.24 -8.69 3.97
N SER A 135 -1.87 -7.52 3.97
CA SER A 135 -3.02 -7.25 4.85
C SER A 135 -4.25 -8.12 4.56
N GLN A 136 -4.45 -8.55 3.30
CA GLN A 136 -5.52 -9.49 2.94
C GLN A 136 -5.14 -10.92 3.32
N VAL A 137 -3.87 -11.31 3.12
CA VAL A 137 -3.36 -12.61 3.57
C VAL A 137 -3.50 -12.75 5.09
N ARG A 138 -3.23 -11.67 5.84
CA ARG A 138 -3.48 -11.62 7.29
C ARG A 138 -4.92 -11.97 7.65
N GLN A 139 -5.92 -11.49 6.91
CA GLN A 139 -7.32 -11.82 7.20
C GLN A 139 -7.67 -13.29 6.91
N LEU A 140 -6.93 -13.95 6.01
CA LEU A 140 -7.14 -15.35 5.67
C LEU A 140 -6.56 -16.31 6.72
N VAL A 141 -5.35 -16.04 7.22
CA VAL A 141 -4.61 -16.97 8.10
C VAL A 141 -4.25 -16.43 9.49
N GLY A 142 -4.28 -15.11 9.67
CA GLY A 142 -3.98 -14.45 10.93
C GLY A 142 -5.27 -14.20 11.71
N MET A 143 -5.67 -12.93 11.76
CA MET A 143 -6.92 -12.45 12.34
C MET A 143 -7.50 -11.36 11.45
N ARG A 144 -8.81 -11.13 11.54
CA ARG A 144 -9.43 -10.06 10.76
C ARG A 144 -9.22 -8.68 11.39
N GLY A 145 -9.19 -8.59 12.73
CA GLY A 145 -8.88 -7.38 13.48
C GLY A 145 -10.12 -6.60 13.90
N LEU A 146 -9.91 -5.34 14.28
CA LEU A 146 -10.96 -4.40 14.66
C LEU A 146 -11.78 -3.96 13.45
N MET A 147 -13.06 -3.67 13.68
CA MET A 147 -13.99 -3.16 12.67
C MET A 147 -14.59 -1.84 13.14
N ALA A 148 -15.00 -1.01 12.18
CA ALA A 148 -15.76 0.19 12.46
C ALA A 148 -17.26 -0.09 12.35
N ASP A 149 -18.03 0.61 13.16
CA ASP A 149 -19.48 0.66 13.08
C ASP A 149 -19.94 1.51 11.87
N PRO A 150 -21.26 1.59 11.60
CA PRO A 150 -21.79 2.45 10.53
C PRO A 150 -21.43 3.93 10.68
N GLN A 151 -21.27 4.43 11.90
CA GLN A 151 -20.93 5.80 12.25
C GLN A 151 -19.45 6.10 12.00
N GLY A 152 -18.59 5.07 11.98
CA GLY A 152 -17.14 5.16 11.81
C GLY A 152 -16.36 5.01 13.11
N GLU A 153 -17.02 4.74 14.22
CA GLU A 153 -16.38 4.45 15.50
C GLU A 153 -15.86 3.01 15.52
N ILE A 154 -14.69 2.81 16.13
CA ILE A 154 -14.07 1.49 16.22
C ILE A 154 -14.82 0.67 17.28
N ILE A 155 -15.19 -0.57 16.94
CA ILE A 155 -15.80 -1.50 17.90
C ILE A 155 -14.67 -2.15 18.70
N ASP A 156 -14.76 -2.11 20.03
CA ASP A 156 -13.75 -2.67 20.95
C ASP A 156 -13.69 -4.20 20.97
N LEU A 157 -14.67 -4.87 20.36
CA LEU A 157 -14.69 -6.31 20.15
C LEU A 157 -14.02 -6.69 18.80
N PRO A 158 -12.79 -7.23 18.80
CA PRO A 158 -12.12 -7.63 17.57
C PRO A 158 -12.66 -8.96 17.04
N ILE A 159 -12.44 -9.19 15.75
CA ILE A 159 -12.64 -10.49 15.12
C ILE A 159 -11.31 -11.25 15.20
N LYS A 160 -11.24 -12.20 16.14
CA LYS A 160 -10.04 -13.01 16.45
C LYS A 160 -9.86 -14.17 15.48
N THR A 161 -10.98 -14.67 14.96
CA THR A 161 -11.01 -15.72 13.95
C THR A 161 -10.54 -15.20 12.60
N ASN A 162 -10.14 -16.13 11.73
CA ASN A 162 -9.82 -15.87 10.34
C ASN A 162 -10.76 -16.61 9.39
N PHE A 163 -10.66 -16.34 8.10
CA PHE A 163 -11.54 -16.98 7.11
C PHE A 163 -11.32 -18.49 6.98
N ARG A 164 -10.13 -19.00 7.32
CA ARG A 164 -9.89 -20.45 7.35
C ARG A 164 -10.57 -21.14 8.53
N GLU A 165 -10.55 -20.51 9.70
CA GLU A 165 -11.18 -21.02 10.93
C GLU A 165 -12.71 -20.87 10.89
N GLY A 166 -13.20 -19.87 10.15
CA GLY A 166 -14.61 -19.52 10.10
C GLY A 166 -14.96 -18.43 11.11
N LEU A 167 -15.93 -17.59 10.75
CA LEU A 167 -16.41 -16.49 11.59
C LEU A 167 -17.65 -16.95 12.37
N THR A 168 -17.75 -16.54 13.64
CA THR A 168 -18.99 -16.70 14.41
C THR A 168 -20.08 -15.77 13.88
N VAL A 169 -21.35 -16.03 14.24
CA VAL A 169 -22.49 -15.20 13.80
C VAL A 169 -22.28 -13.72 14.18
N THR A 170 -21.83 -13.46 15.41
CA THR A 170 -21.56 -12.10 15.89
C THR A 170 -20.44 -11.43 15.10
N GLU A 171 -19.31 -12.12 14.90
CA GLU A 171 -18.18 -11.60 14.12
C GLU A 171 -18.57 -11.32 12.65
N TYR A 172 -19.41 -12.16 12.05
CA TYR A 172 -19.89 -11.98 10.69
C TYR A 172 -20.81 -10.76 10.55
N ILE A 173 -21.72 -10.55 11.50
CA ILE A 173 -22.60 -9.37 11.51
C ILE A 173 -21.78 -8.09 11.72
N ILE A 174 -20.83 -8.08 12.66
CA ILE A 174 -19.92 -6.94 12.88
C ILE A 174 -19.14 -6.63 11.59
N SER A 175 -18.60 -7.66 10.94
CA SER A 175 -17.90 -7.50 9.66
C SER A 175 -18.79 -6.94 8.54
N SER A 176 -20.10 -7.16 8.59
CA SER A 176 -21.03 -6.75 7.54
C SER A 176 -21.26 -5.24 7.54
N TYR A 177 -21.21 -4.58 8.71
CA TYR A 177 -21.33 -3.12 8.81
C TYR A 177 -20.20 -2.41 8.06
N GLY A 178 -18.95 -2.78 8.35
CA GLY A 178 -17.79 -2.21 7.68
C GLY A 178 -17.78 -2.48 6.17
N ALA A 179 -18.16 -3.70 5.75
CA ALA A 179 -18.26 -4.04 4.34
C ALA A 179 -19.32 -3.21 3.60
N ARG A 180 -20.52 -3.06 4.20
CA ARG A 180 -21.62 -2.27 3.61
C ARG A 180 -21.24 -0.79 3.53
N LYS A 181 -20.66 -0.22 4.58
CA LYS A 181 -20.19 1.17 4.58
C LYS A 181 -19.16 1.39 3.48
N GLY A 182 -18.18 0.51 3.34
CA GLY A 182 -17.17 0.60 2.27
C GLY A 182 -17.77 0.57 0.87
N LEU A 183 -18.79 -0.26 0.62
CA LEU A 183 -19.51 -0.29 -0.66
C LEU A 183 -20.28 1.00 -0.93
N VAL A 184 -21.01 1.50 0.07
CA VAL A 184 -21.78 2.75 -0.03
C VAL A 184 -20.85 3.94 -0.24
N ASP A 185 -19.78 4.06 0.56
CA ASP A 185 -18.79 5.13 0.44
C ASP A 185 -18.12 5.11 -0.94
N THR A 186 -17.82 3.92 -1.48
CA THR A 186 -17.25 3.80 -2.82
C THR A 186 -18.23 4.29 -3.88
N ALA A 187 -19.51 3.93 -3.77
CA ALA A 187 -20.55 4.40 -4.69
C ALA A 187 -20.73 5.93 -4.63
N LEU A 188 -20.78 6.50 -3.43
CA LEU A 188 -20.89 7.96 -3.24
C LEU A 188 -19.65 8.70 -3.77
N ARG A 189 -18.45 8.27 -3.39
CA ARG A 189 -17.18 8.89 -3.82
C ARG A 189 -16.96 8.80 -5.33
N THR A 190 -17.57 7.83 -6.00
CA THR A 190 -17.51 7.73 -7.48
C THR A 190 -18.20 8.92 -8.13
N ALA A 191 -19.37 9.34 -7.61
CA ALA A 191 -20.09 10.51 -8.11
C ALA A 191 -19.29 11.79 -7.86
N ASP A 192 -18.75 11.96 -6.64
CA ASP A 192 -17.94 13.14 -6.30
C ASP A 192 -16.68 13.26 -7.14
N SER A 193 -16.00 12.13 -7.38
CA SER A 193 -14.80 12.10 -8.22
C SER A 193 -15.12 12.52 -9.66
N GLY A 194 -16.21 11.99 -10.23
CA GLY A 194 -16.66 12.37 -11.57
C GLY A 194 -17.06 13.84 -11.68
N TYR A 195 -17.76 14.35 -10.66
CA TYR A 195 -18.12 15.78 -10.57
C TYR A 195 -16.88 16.67 -10.49
N LEU A 196 -15.91 16.32 -9.65
CA LEU A 196 -14.65 17.05 -9.52
C LEU A 196 -13.89 17.07 -10.84
N THR A 197 -13.73 15.93 -11.51
CA THR A 197 -13.07 15.85 -12.82
C THR A 197 -13.78 16.73 -13.84
N ARG A 198 -15.11 16.72 -13.88
CA ARG A 198 -15.89 17.61 -14.78
C ARG A 198 -15.57 19.09 -14.50
N ARG A 199 -15.63 19.54 -13.24
CA ARG A 199 -15.33 20.94 -12.91
C ARG A 199 -13.89 21.34 -13.25
N LEU A 200 -12.93 20.44 -13.03
CA LEU A 200 -11.54 20.69 -13.39
C LEU A 200 -11.38 20.85 -14.91
N VAL A 201 -12.06 20.01 -15.70
CA VAL A 201 -12.07 20.15 -17.17
C VAL A 201 -12.75 21.45 -17.59
N ASP A 202 -13.92 21.78 -17.04
CA ASP A 202 -14.66 23.01 -17.39
C ASP A 202 -13.80 24.29 -17.18
N VAL A 203 -12.94 24.31 -16.15
CA VAL A 203 -12.04 25.44 -15.85
C VAL A 203 -10.77 25.43 -16.71
N SER A 204 -10.25 24.25 -17.08
CA SER A 204 -8.94 24.11 -17.75
C SER A 204 -9.02 23.83 -19.24
N GLN A 205 -10.22 23.67 -19.81
CA GLN A 205 -10.41 23.32 -21.23
C GLN A 205 -9.79 24.31 -22.21
N ASP A 206 -9.69 25.59 -21.83
CA ASP A 206 -9.13 26.65 -22.69
C ASP A 206 -7.60 26.79 -22.57
N VAL A 207 -6.95 25.97 -21.74
CA VAL A 207 -5.49 26.02 -21.52
C VAL A 207 -4.77 25.15 -22.54
N ILE A 208 -4.27 25.78 -23.61
CA ILE A 208 -3.49 25.13 -24.68
C ILE A 208 -2.08 25.71 -24.78
N VAL A 209 -1.10 24.89 -25.19
CA VAL A 209 0.27 25.35 -25.46
C VAL A 209 0.28 26.11 -26.79
N ARG A 210 0.52 27.43 -26.75
CA ARG A 210 0.47 28.31 -27.93
C ARG A 210 1.84 28.63 -28.52
N GLU A 211 2.84 28.75 -27.68
CA GLU A 211 4.20 29.15 -28.04
C GLU A 211 5.24 28.29 -27.30
N ALA A 212 6.44 28.19 -27.87
CA ALA A 212 7.52 27.37 -27.32
C ALA A 212 8.22 28.06 -26.13
N ASP A 213 8.37 29.38 -26.20
CA ASP A 213 8.93 30.21 -25.13
C ASP A 213 8.19 31.55 -25.08
N CYS A 214 7.77 31.94 -23.88
CA CYS A 214 7.09 33.21 -23.60
C CYS A 214 8.05 34.30 -23.08
N GLY A 215 9.34 33.98 -22.90
CA GLY A 215 10.39 34.89 -22.46
C GLY A 215 10.26 35.38 -21.01
N THR A 216 9.46 34.68 -20.18
CA THR A 216 9.20 35.14 -18.81
C THR A 216 10.39 34.84 -17.88
N LYS A 217 10.84 35.85 -17.13
CA LYS A 217 11.89 35.70 -16.11
C LYS A 217 11.33 35.28 -14.74
N ARG A 218 10.03 35.08 -14.63
CA ARG A 218 9.37 34.74 -13.35
C ARG A 218 9.29 33.23 -13.23
N GLY A 219 10.01 32.68 -12.26
CA GLY A 219 9.95 31.27 -11.88
C GLY A 219 9.27 31.04 -10.54
N VAL A 220 9.07 29.76 -10.20
CA VAL A 220 8.66 29.33 -8.86
C VAL A 220 9.80 28.51 -8.27
N THR A 221 10.25 28.87 -7.07
CA THR A 221 11.30 28.12 -6.36
C THR A 221 10.79 26.74 -5.97
N VAL A 222 11.41 25.69 -6.51
CA VAL A 222 11.03 24.30 -6.25
C VAL A 222 11.93 23.72 -5.16
N THR A 223 11.34 23.37 -4.01
CA THR A 223 12.03 22.68 -2.91
C THR A 223 11.41 21.30 -2.67
N SER A 224 12.07 20.46 -1.87
CA SER A 224 11.45 19.20 -1.44
C SER A 224 10.21 19.50 -0.59
N MET A 225 9.10 18.82 -0.87
CA MET A 225 7.88 18.96 -0.08
C MET A 225 8.06 18.15 1.20
N LYS A 226 8.06 18.82 2.35
CA LYS A 226 8.24 18.21 3.68
C LYS A 226 6.98 18.38 4.51
N ASP A 227 6.65 17.34 5.27
CA ASP A 227 5.65 17.37 6.34
C ASP A 227 6.38 17.09 7.65
N GLY A 228 6.65 18.14 8.43
CA GLY A 228 7.62 18.11 9.52
C GLY A 228 9.01 17.70 9.05
N GLU A 229 9.58 16.64 9.64
CA GLU A 229 10.87 16.07 9.24
C GLU A 229 10.78 15.11 8.04
N ARG A 230 9.58 14.65 7.69
CA ARG A 230 9.40 13.64 6.65
C ARG A 230 9.35 14.30 5.28
N VAL A 231 10.29 13.96 4.41
CA VAL A 231 10.23 14.35 2.99
C VAL A 231 9.14 13.53 2.31
N LEU A 232 8.06 14.20 1.88
CA LEU A 232 6.96 13.59 1.12
C LEU A 232 7.33 13.41 -0.34
N ILE A 233 7.82 14.48 -0.98
CA ILE A 233 8.21 14.48 -2.39
C ILE A 233 9.64 15.04 -2.50
N PRO A 234 10.61 14.20 -2.90
CA PRO A 234 11.98 14.64 -3.13
C PRO A 234 12.07 15.67 -4.26
N VAL A 235 13.04 16.57 -4.18
CA VAL A 235 13.27 17.60 -5.21
C VAL A 235 13.54 16.99 -6.60
N GLN A 236 14.23 15.85 -6.68
CA GLN A 236 14.56 15.17 -7.95
C GLN A 236 13.30 14.82 -8.76
N ASP A 237 12.23 14.38 -8.09
CA ASP A 237 10.98 13.98 -8.75
C ASP A 237 10.18 15.21 -9.19
N ARG A 238 10.33 16.35 -8.49
CA ARG A 238 9.70 17.62 -8.84
C ARG A 238 10.39 18.34 -10.00
N LEU A 239 11.70 18.16 -10.13
CA LEU A 239 12.52 18.79 -11.19
C LEU A 239 12.36 18.08 -12.54
N LEU A 240 12.04 16.78 -12.54
CA LEU A 240 11.90 16.00 -13.76
C LEU A 240 10.89 16.64 -14.74
N GLY A 241 11.35 16.97 -15.95
CA GLY A 241 10.53 17.53 -17.02
C GLY A 241 10.26 19.04 -16.93
N ARG A 242 10.90 19.76 -16.01
CA ARG A 242 10.85 21.24 -15.93
C ARG A 242 12.07 21.87 -16.60
N VAL A 243 11.93 23.14 -16.99
CA VAL A 243 13.02 23.99 -17.48
C VAL A 243 13.51 24.88 -16.34
N ALA A 244 14.82 25.11 -16.25
CA ALA A 244 15.41 26.01 -15.26
C ALA A 244 15.16 27.46 -15.68
N GLY A 245 14.66 28.30 -14.76
CA GLY A 245 14.45 29.74 -15.05
C GLY A 245 15.67 30.63 -14.79
N GLU A 246 16.67 30.10 -14.06
CA GLU A 246 17.93 30.78 -13.76
C GLU A 246 19.09 29.77 -13.84
N ASP A 247 20.31 30.27 -14.07
CA ASP A 247 21.51 29.45 -14.10
C ASP A 247 21.76 28.80 -12.74
N VAL A 248 21.72 27.47 -12.69
CA VAL A 248 22.01 26.70 -11.49
C VAL A 248 23.51 26.47 -11.40
N LYS A 249 24.18 27.08 -10.42
CA LYS A 249 25.62 26.94 -10.19
C LYS A 249 25.93 25.88 -9.15
N HIS A 250 27.05 25.19 -9.33
CA HIS A 250 27.57 24.27 -8.34
C HIS A 250 28.08 25.07 -7.12
N PRO A 251 27.70 24.69 -5.89
CA PRO A 251 27.98 25.50 -4.70
C PRO A 251 29.47 25.66 -4.39
N GLU A 252 30.32 24.72 -4.81
CA GLU A 252 31.76 24.74 -4.51
C GLU A 252 32.64 25.18 -5.68
N THR A 253 32.24 24.90 -6.93
CA THR A 253 33.07 25.12 -8.12
C THR A 253 32.62 26.33 -8.93
N GLY A 254 31.40 26.84 -8.70
CA GLY A 254 30.82 27.93 -9.47
C GLY A 254 30.44 27.56 -10.90
N GLU A 255 30.66 26.32 -11.32
CA GLU A 255 30.32 25.81 -12.65
C GLU A 255 28.80 25.76 -12.83
N ILE A 256 28.32 26.10 -14.03
CA ILE A 256 26.89 26.07 -14.35
C ILE A 256 26.48 24.62 -14.61
N ILE A 257 25.64 24.06 -13.73
CA ILE A 257 25.08 22.70 -13.80
C ILE A 257 23.95 22.64 -14.83
N SER A 258 23.15 23.71 -14.90
CA SER A 258 22.07 23.87 -15.88
C SER A 258 21.95 25.34 -16.21
N SER A 259 22.02 25.68 -17.49
CA SER A 259 21.70 27.03 -17.95
C SER A 259 20.21 27.30 -17.81
N GLY A 260 19.86 28.54 -17.49
CA GLY A 260 18.50 29.04 -17.59
C GLY A 260 18.02 28.95 -19.04
N GLY A 261 16.80 28.44 -19.24
CA GLY A 261 16.09 28.42 -20.51
C GLY A 261 15.12 29.56 -20.64
#